data_AF-F6HBW5-F1
#
_entry.id   AF-F6HBW5-F1
#
_cell.length_a   1.000
_cell.length_b   1.000
_cell.length_c   1.000
_cell.angle_alpha   90.00
_cell.angle_beta   90.00
_cell.angle_gamma   90.00
#
_symmetry.space_group_name_H-M   'P 1'
#
loop_
_entity.id
_entity.type
_entity.pdbx_description
1 polymer ?
#
loop_
_entity_poly.entity_id
_entity_poly.type
_entity_poly.pdbx_seq_one_letter_code
_entity_poly.pdbx_strand_id
1 'polypeptide(L)'
;MSNLISQVYKRQLIKLHVYMLSKEEGYETLIFHTTGIGGRAMEDLIRRGFIQCVLDITTTEVADYVVGGVMACDNSHLDVMIENKIPLVVSVGALDMVNFEAKTTIPSHLLKRNIHS
;
A
#
# COMPACT_ATOMS: atom_id res chain seq x y z
N MET A 1 16.94 -14.82 20.07
CA MET A 1 16.67 -14.54 18.64
C MET A 1 15.19 -14.36 18.30
N SER A 2 14.25 -14.54 19.25
CA SER A 2 12.80 -14.45 19.02
C SER A 2 12.16 -13.07 19.25
N ASN A 3 12.86 -12.12 19.86
CA ASN A 3 12.28 -10.82 20.28
C ASN A 3 12.42 -9.69 19.24
N LEU A 4 13.30 -9.83 18.25
CA LEU A 4 13.49 -8.79 17.22
C LEU A 4 12.34 -8.80 16.18
N ILE A 5 11.84 -10.00 15.83
CA ILE A 5 10.76 -10.18 14.87
C ILE A 5 9.43 -9.66 15.44
N SER A 6 9.18 -9.83 16.74
CA SER A 6 7.97 -9.36 17.42
C SER A 6 7.90 -7.83 17.56
N GLN A 7 9.05 -7.14 17.64
CA GLN A 7 9.09 -5.68 17.75
C GLN A 7 8.82 -4.95 16.44
N VAL A 8 9.22 -5.52 15.29
CA VAL A 8 8.89 -4.96 13.96
C VAL A 8 7.37 -4.96 13.73
N TYR A 9 6.66 -5.98 14.21
CA TYR A 9 5.20 -6.09 14.07
C TYR A 9 4.37 -5.16 14.98
N LYS A 10 4.97 -4.54 16.00
CA LYS A 10 4.22 -3.71 16.97
C LYS A 10 4.29 -2.20 16.74
N ARG A 11 5.07 -1.71 15.76
CA ARG A 11 5.25 -0.26 15.54
C ARG A 11 5.17 0.22 14.09
N GLN A 12 4.89 -0.66 13.14
CA GLN A 12 4.43 -0.25 11.80
C GLN A 12 2.93 -0.53 11.74
N LEU A 13 2.12 0.51 11.65
CA LEU A 13 0.70 0.41 11.27
C LEU A 13 0.63 -0.08 9.82
N ILE A 14 0.83 -1.37 9.63
CA ILE A 14 0.67 -2.10 8.38
C ILE A 14 -0.83 -2.11 8.07
N LYS A 15 -1.27 -1.37 7.05
CA LYS A 15 -2.62 -1.47 6.51
C LYS A 15 -2.57 -2.24 5.20
N LEU A 16 -3.22 -3.39 5.22
CA LEU A 16 -3.22 -4.42 4.19
C LEU A 16 -3.95 -3.97 2.92
N HIS A 17 -3.46 -4.41 1.76
CA HIS A 17 -4.35 -4.80 0.67
C HIS A 17 -4.88 -6.21 0.98
N VAL A 18 -6.21 -6.38 1.09
CA VAL A 18 -6.83 -7.69 1.35
C VAL A 18 -7.44 -8.20 0.07
N TYR A 19 -6.86 -9.24 -0.50
CA TYR A 19 -7.44 -9.94 -1.65
C TYR A 19 -8.41 -11.04 -1.18
N MET A 20 -9.63 -10.68 -0.76
CA MET A 20 -10.75 -11.63 -0.76
C MET A 20 -12.07 -11.10 -0.22
N LEU A 21 -13.16 -11.70 -0.70
CA LEU A 21 -14.31 -11.99 0.15
C LEU A 21 -14.27 -13.48 0.56
N SER A 22 -13.85 -13.73 1.81
CA SER A 22 -14.01 -14.96 2.63
C SER A 22 -13.34 -16.28 2.19
N LYS A 23 -12.63 -16.91 3.14
CA LYS A 23 -12.16 -18.30 3.06
C LYS A 23 -13.30 -19.32 2.95
N GLU A 24 -14.50 -18.95 3.40
CA GLU A 24 -15.72 -19.77 3.25
C GLU A 24 -16.23 -19.79 1.80
N GLU A 25 -15.87 -18.79 0.99
CA GLU A 25 -16.25 -18.67 -0.42
C GLU A 25 -15.19 -19.27 -1.37
N GLY A 26 -14.13 -19.88 -0.84
CA GLY A 26 -13.18 -20.70 -1.60
C GLY A 26 -12.08 -19.97 -2.38
N TYR A 27 -11.85 -18.68 -2.11
CA TYR A 27 -10.76 -17.93 -2.74
C TYR A 27 -9.41 -18.11 -1.98
N GLU A 28 -8.27 -17.78 -2.63
CA GLU A 28 -6.94 -17.61 -1.98
C GLU A 28 -6.46 -16.13 -1.91
N THR A 29 -5.91 -15.70 -0.75
CA THR A 29 -5.57 -14.29 -0.46
C THR A 29 -4.08 -14.08 -0.55
N LEU A 30 -3.67 -13.04 -1.28
CA LEU A 30 -2.34 -12.45 -1.20
C LEU A 30 -2.44 -11.08 -0.53
N ILE A 31 -1.43 -10.70 0.26
CA ILE A 31 -1.38 -9.42 0.96
C ILE A 31 -0.14 -8.67 0.52
N PHE A 32 -0.32 -7.41 0.14
CA PHE A 32 0.77 -6.53 -0.30
C PHE A 32 0.92 -5.34 0.65
N HIS A 33 2.17 -4.99 0.94
CA HIS A 33 2.54 -3.82 1.73
C HIS A 33 2.65 -2.59 0.83
N THR A 34 2.03 -1.49 1.23
CA THR A 34 1.93 -0.24 0.45
C THR A 34 3.18 0.63 0.59
N THR A 35 4.32 0.10 0.16
CA THR A 35 5.63 0.74 0.22
C THR A 35 6.14 1.18 -1.17
N GLY A 36 5.25 1.28 -2.14
CA GLY A 36 5.51 1.41 -3.58
C GLY A 36 5.92 0.08 -4.23
N ILE A 37 6.80 -0.69 -3.58
CA ILE A 37 7.27 -1.99 -4.10
C ILE A 37 6.15 -3.03 -4.07
N GLY A 38 5.34 -3.07 -3.00
CA GLY A 38 4.26 -4.05 -2.90
C GLY A 38 3.15 -3.80 -3.92
N GLY A 39 2.80 -2.53 -4.19
CA GLY A 39 1.90 -2.17 -5.28
C GLY A 39 2.40 -2.69 -6.63
N ARG A 40 3.67 -2.45 -6.99
CA ARG A 40 4.25 -2.96 -8.25
C ARG A 40 4.27 -4.49 -8.34
N ALA A 41 4.63 -5.18 -7.26
CA ALA A 41 4.65 -6.64 -7.23
C ALA A 41 3.25 -7.24 -7.46
N MET A 42 2.23 -6.60 -6.92
CA MET A 42 0.83 -6.93 -7.11
C MET A 42 0.41 -6.74 -8.58
N GLU A 43 0.76 -5.61 -9.19
CA GLU A 43 0.49 -5.36 -10.62
C GLU A 43 1.13 -6.41 -11.53
N ASP A 44 2.36 -6.83 -11.25
CA ASP A 44 3.04 -7.86 -12.03
C ASP A 44 2.32 -9.22 -11.96
N LEU A 45 1.75 -9.56 -10.82
CA LEU A 45 0.95 -10.78 -10.67
C LEU A 45 -0.39 -10.70 -11.40
N ILE A 46 -0.99 -9.51 -11.50
CA ILE A 46 -2.18 -9.26 -12.30
C ILE A 46 -1.89 -9.43 -13.79
N ARG A 47 -0.83 -8.81 -14.30
CA ARG A 47 -0.42 -8.93 -15.73
C ARG A 47 -0.16 -10.39 -16.13
N ARG A 48 0.28 -11.21 -15.18
CA ARG A 48 0.56 -12.64 -15.38
C ARG A 48 -0.67 -13.54 -15.15
N GLY A 49 -1.81 -12.96 -14.79
CA GLY A 49 -3.08 -13.69 -14.59
C GLY A 49 -3.18 -14.46 -13.28
N PHE A 50 -2.26 -14.25 -12.32
CA PHE A 50 -2.29 -14.92 -11.02
C PHE A 50 -3.30 -14.31 -10.05
N ILE A 51 -3.67 -13.05 -10.26
CA ILE A 51 -4.67 -12.32 -9.46
C ILE A 51 -5.86 -11.99 -10.36
N GLN A 52 -7.07 -12.39 -9.95
CA GLN A 52 -8.29 -12.26 -10.76
C GLN A 52 -9.25 -11.17 -10.27
N CYS A 53 -9.02 -10.60 -9.08
CA CYS A 53 -9.77 -9.45 -8.55
C CYS A 53 -8.92 -8.74 -7.49
N VAL A 54 -9.26 -7.49 -7.17
CA VAL A 54 -8.50 -6.64 -6.23
C VAL A 54 -9.43 -5.92 -5.27
N LEU A 55 -9.08 -5.93 -3.98
CA LEU A 55 -9.58 -4.95 -3.02
C LEU A 55 -8.40 -4.06 -2.57
N ASP A 56 -8.35 -2.85 -3.13
CA ASP A 56 -7.40 -1.84 -2.73
C ASP A 56 -8.00 -1.04 -1.56
N ILE A 57 -7.72 -1.51 -0.35
CA ILE A 57 -8.25 -0.91 0.87
C ILE A 57 -7.39 0.28 1.32
N THR A 58 -6.12 0.35 0.89
CA THR A 58 -5.11 1.23 1.45
C THR A 58 -4.38 1.99 0.35
N THR A 59 -5.01 3.05 -0.16
CA THR A 59 -4.47 3.88 -1.26
C THR A 59 -3.46 4.93 -0.79
N THR A 60 -2.74 4.69 0.32
CA THR A 60 -1.83 5.68 0.95
C THR A 60 -0.68 6.11 0.03
N GLU A 61 -0.26 5.24 -0.90
CA GLU A 61 0.78 5.53 -1.88
C GLU A 61 0.43 6.73 -2.78
N VAL A 62 -0.87 7.02 -2.94
CA VAL A 62 -1.37 8.21 -3.65
C VAL A 62 -1.08 9.49 -2.86
N ALA A 63 -1.21 9.48 -1.53
CA ALA A 63 -0.87 10.64 -0.70
C ALA A 63 0.63 10.95 -0.79
N ASP A 64 1.47 9.91 -0.75
CA ASP A 64 2.89 10.02 -0.99
C ASP A 64 3.21 10.54 -2.40
N TYR A 65 2.52 10.07 -3.44
CA TYR A 65 2.72 10.56 -4.80
C TYR A 65 2.39 12.06 -4.94
N VAL A 66 1.25 12.50 -4.37
CA VAL A 66 0.79 13.89 -4.46
C VAL A 66 1.67 14.85 -3.67
N VAL A 67 2.17 14.43 -2.49
CA VAL A 67 2.90 15.32 -1.57
C VAL A 67 4.43 15.19 -1.71
N GLY A 68 4.93 14.09 -2.29
CA GLY A 68 6.35 13.78 -2.39
C GLY A 68 6.89 12.98 -1.21
N GLY A 69 6.12 12.00 -0.74
CA GLY A 69 6.54 11.01 0.26
C GLY A 69 7.42 9.90 -0.33
N VAL A 70 7.99 9.07 0.54
CA VAL A 70 9.01 8.05 0.16
C VAL A 70 8.42 6.72 -0.28
N MET A 71 7.12 6.49 -0.06
CA MET A 71 6.37 5.28 -0.45
C MET A 71 5.39 5.56 -1.59
N ALA A 72 5.70 6.54 -2.44
CA ALA A 72 4.84 6.95 -3.54
C ALA A 72 4.58 5.82 -4.56
N CYS A 73 3.36 5.78 -5.07
CA CYS A 73 3.05 5.06 -6.30
C CYS A 73 3.56 5.85 -7.53
N ASP A 74 3.43 5.27 -8.71
CA ASP A 74 3.61 5.99 -9.97
C ASP A 74 2.27 6.51 -10.51
N ASN A 75 2.33 7.23 -11.63
CA ASN A 75 1.14 7.78 -12.28
C ASN A 75 0.28 6.71 -12.97
N SER A 76 0.77 5.48 -13.10
CA SER A 76 0.05 4.34 -13.67
C SER A 76 -0.65 3.48 -12.62
N HIS A 77 -0.64 3.92 -11.36
CA HIS A 77 -1.32 3.21 -10.28
C HIS A 77 -2.77 2.93 -10.65
N LEU A 78 -3.17 1.65 -10.55
CA LEU A 78 -4.48 1.10 -10.93
C LEU A 78 -4.72 0.86 -12.43
N ASP A 79 -3.87 1.34 -13.34
CA ASP A 79 -4.06 1.14 -14.79
C ASP A 79 -4.10 -0.36 -15.16
N VAL A 80 -3.27 -1.16 -14.48
CA VAL A 80 -3.22 -2.62 -14.70
C VAL A 80 -4.58 -3.30 -14.51
N MET A 81 -5.45 -2.75 -13.64
CA MET A 81 -6.77 -3.29 -13.36
C MET A 81 -7.71 -3.07 -14.55
N ILE A 82 -7.62 -1.87 -15.14
CA ILE A 82 -8.38 -1.46 -16.31
C ILE A 82 -7.94 -2.26 -17.54
N GLU A 83 -6.62 -2.37 -17.75
CA GLU A 83 -6.01 -3.10 -18.86
C GLU A 83 -6.39 -4.59 -18.86
N ASN A 84 -6.34 -5.23 -17.70
CA ASN A 84 -6.63 -6.66 -17.55
C ASN A 84 -8.12 -6.94 -17.28
N LYS A 85 -8.95 -5.89 -17.16
CA LYS A 85 -10.40 -5.97 -16.91
C LYS A 85 -10.75 -6.83 -15.69
N ILE A 86 -9.94 -6.73 -14.63
CA ILE A 86 -10.21 -7.46 -13.40
C ILE A 86 -11.07 -6.62 -12.46
N PRO A 87 -12.03 -7.23 -11.72
CA PRO A 87 -12.84 -6.50 -10.74
C PRO A 87 -11.97 -5.81 -9.69
N LEU A 88 -12.24 -4.53 -9.46
CA LEU A 88 -11.54 -3.68 -8.52
C LEU A 88 -12.56 -3.03 -7.58
N VAL A 89 -12.32 -3.14 -6.26
CA VAL A 89 -13.00 -2.35 -5.23
C VAL A 89 -11.94 -1.52 -4.51
N VAL A 90 -12.20 -0.22 -4.36
CA VAL A 90 -11.25 0.75 -3.79
C VAL A 90 -11.83 1.38 -2.52
N SER A 91 -10.97 1.64 -1.55
CA SER A 91 -11.23 2.46 -0.36
C SER A 91 -10.15 3.55 -0.22
N VAL A 92 -10.19 4.34 0.86
CA VAL A 92 -9.28 5.47 1.11
C VAL A 92 -8.45 5.29 2.38
N GLY A 93 -8.08 4.04 2.69
CA GLY A 93 -7.33 3.72 3.90
C GLY A 93 -5.96 4.40 3.94
N ALA A 94 -5.64 5.00 5.08
CA ALA A 94 -4.36 5.68 5.34
C ALA A 94 -4.05 6.86 4.39
N LEU A 95 -5.07 7.44 3.77
CA LEU A 95 -4.91 8.65 2.94
C LEU A 95 -4.74 9.94 3.78
N ASP A 96 -4.74 9.81 5.10
CA ASP A 96 -4.55 10.87 6.08
C ASP A 96 -3.08 11.10 6.48
N MET A 97 -2.15 10.30 5.93
CA MET A 97 -0.71 10.38 6.22
C MET A 97 0.14 10.40 4.95
N VAL A 98 1.37 10.90 5.08
CA VAL A 98 2.43 10.86 4.05
C VAL A 98 3.68 10.33 4.72
N ASN A 99 4.37 9.41 4.08
CA ASN A 99 5.53 8.75 4.65
C ASN A 99 6.81 9.51 4.35
N PHE A 100 7.60 9.72 5.40
CA PHE A 100 8.98 10.17 5.33
C PHE A 100 9.84 9.21 6.15
N GLU A 101 11.15 9.19 5.88
CA GLU A 101 12.10 8.39 6.66
C GLU A 101 12.37 9.05 8.03
N ALA A 102 13.59 9.52 8.27
CA ALA A 102 13.91 10.24 9.50
C ALA A 102 13.33 11.66 9.48
N LYS A 103 13.02 12.22 10.66
CA LYS A 103 12.55 13.61 10.78
C LYS A 103 13.49 14.62 10.12
N THR A 104 14.78 14.30 10.04
CA THR A 104 15.82 15.11 9.39
C THR A 104 15.75 15.12 7.86
N THR A 105 15.04 14.16 7.23
CA THR A 105 14.86 14.08 5.78
C THR A 105 13.59 14.78 5.30
N ILE A 106 12.72 15.19 6.23
CA ILE A 106 11.46 15.89 5.91
C ILE A 106 11.79 17.25 5.27
N PRO A 107 11.21 17.57 4.09
CA PRO A 107 11.38 18.88 3.45
C PRO A 107 11.05 20.04 4.40
N SER A 108 11.86 21.10 4.38
CA SER A 108 11.76 22.21 5.33
C SER A 108 10.38 22.87 5.38
N HIS A 109 9.68 22.93 4.25
CA HIS A 109 8.33 23.49 4.13
C HIS A 109 7.25 22.62 4.82
N LEU A 110 7.53 21.35 5.11
CA LEU A 110 6.63 20.43 5.80
C LEU A 110 6.93 20.28 7.31
N LEU A 111 8.04 20.81 7.80
CA LEU A 111 8.45 20.66 9.21
C LEU A 111 7.46 21.26 10.23
N LYS A 112 6.57 22.15 9.80
CA LYS A 112 5.52 22.76 10.64
C LYS A 112 4.21 21.95 10.66
N ARG A 113 4.13 20.84 9.92
CA ARG A 113 2.95 19.96 9.89
C ARG A 113 2.91 19.06 11.13
N ASN A 114 1.80 18.34 11.31
CA ASN A 114 1.68 17.35 12.37
C ASN A 114 2.51 16.10 12.03
N ILE A 115 3.65 15.92 12.70
CA ILE A 115 4.61 14.84 12.46
C ILE A 115 4.48 13.82 13.59
N HIS A 116 4.31 12.55 13.22
CA HIS A 116 4.19 11.41 14.14
C HIS A 116 5.42 10.50 13.96
N SER A 117 5.97 10.01 15.07
CA SER A 117 7.21 9.22 15.14
C SER A 117 7.08 8.01 16.05
#